data_AF-A0A497GR70-F1
#
_entry.id   AF-A0A497GR70-F1
#
_cell.length_a   1.000
_cell.length_b   1.000
_cell.length_c   1.000
_cell.angle_alpha   90.00
_cell.angle_beta   90.00
_cell.angle_gamma   90.00
#
_symmetry.space_group_name_H-M   'P 1'
#
loop_
_entity.id
_entity.type
_entity.pdbx_description
1 polymer ?
#
loop_
_entity_poly.entity_id
_entity_poly.type
_entity_poly.pdbx_seq_one_letter_code
_entity_poly.pdbx_strand_id
1 'polypeptide(L)'
;MFGEKLCDEGLVKDLGDIAEVFIKQRWGLLDIVESSHDRMMFDLYECISCSGLLILDVPVCDFERGVLSSLLEFLKDRNRVKEVECWALGHVRCRFVVSFT
;
A
#
# COMPACT_ATOMS: atom_id res chain seq x y z
N MET A 1 -8.91 -8.37 -9.09
CA MET A 1 -8.87 -7.00 -8.47
C MET A 1 -7.91 -6.10 -9.25
N PHE A 2 -7.81 -4.79 -8.97
CA PHE A 2 -6.95 -3.90 -9.78
C PHE A 2 -5.45 -4.24 -9.68
N GLY A 3 -4.94 -4.65 -8.50
CA GLY A 3 -3.54 -5.08 -8.36
C GLY A 3 -3.20 -6.36 -9.14
N GLU A 4 -4.12 -7.31 -9.21
CA GLU A 4 -3.98 -8.53 -10.03
C GLU A 4 -3.73 -8.20 -11.51
N LYS A 5 -4.42 -7.18 -12.06
CA LYS A 5 -4.19 -6.73 -13.43
C LYS A 5 -2.78 -6.18 -13.65
N LEU A 6 -2.18 -5.56 -12.64
CA LEU A 6 -0.79 -5.08 -12.72
C LEU A 6 0.20 -6.25 -12.83
N CYS A 7 -0.11 -7.38 -12.19
CA CYS A 7 0.65 -8.61 -12.34
C CYS A 7 0.42 -9.26 -13.72
N ASP A 8 -0.84 -9.31 -14.19
CA ASP A 8 -1.19 -9.86 -15.51
C ASP A 8 -0.54 -9.10 -16.67
N GLU A 9 -0.46 -7.77 -16.55
CA GLU A 9 0.22 -6.90 -17.52
C GLU A 9 1.75 -6.94 -17.38
N GLY A 10 2.28 -7.67 -16.40
CA GLY A 10 3.71 -7.84 -16.14
C GLY A 10 4.40 -6.59 -15.58
N LEU A 11 3.63 -5.66 -15.02
CA LEU A 11 4.12 -4.43 -14.39
C LEU A 11 4.68 -4.67 -12.99
N VAL A 12 4.18 -5.70 -12.30
CA VAL A 12 4.68 -6.15 -10.99
C VAL A 12 4.99 -7.64 -11.06
N LYS A 13 6.26 -8.01 -10.87
CA LYS A 13 6.74 -9.40 -10.84
C LYS A 13 7.22 -9.81 -9.46
N ASP A 14 7.81 -8.88 -8.73
CA ASP A 14 8.27 -9.09 -7.35
C ASP A 14 7.92 -7.91 -6.43
N LEU A 15 8.23 -8.07 -5.14
CA LEU A 15 7.94 -7.06 -4.11
C LEU A 15 8.67 -5.72 -4.35
N GLY A 16 9.85 -5.76 -4.99
CA GLY A 16 10.62 -4.55 -5.32
C GLY A 16 9.94 -3.70 -6.40
N ASP A 17 9.25 -4.35 -7.35
CA ASP A 17 8.51 -3.66 -8.41
C ASP A 17 7.34 -2.84 -7.87
N ILE A 18 6.77 -3.21 -6.70
CA ILE A 18 5.63 -2.51 -6.12
C ILE A 18 5.98 -1.04 -5.88
N ALA A 19 7.14 -0.76 -5.29
CA ALA A 19 7.58 0.61 -5.04
C ALA A 19 7.77 1.39 -6.36
N GLU A 20 8.34 0.74 -7.39
CA GLU A 20 8.49 1.37 -8.71
C GLU A 20 7.16 1.71 -9.37
N VAL A 21 6.17 0.82 -9.28
CA VAL A 21 4.84 1.06 -9.86
C VAL A 21 4.14 2.21 -9.16
N PHE A 22 4.22 2.30 -7.83
CA PHE A 22 3.64 3.43 -7.08
C PHE A 22 4.25 4.78 -7.51
N ILE A 23 5.57 4.81 -7.79
CA ILE A 23 6.25 6.01 -8.30
C ILE A 23 5.84 6.29 -9.75
N LYS A 24 5.90 5.30 -10.64
CA LYS A 24 5.58 5.45 -12.08
C LYS A 24 4.15 5.93 -12.29
N GLN A 25 3.21 5.44 -11.48
CA GLN A 25 1.80 5.82 -11.54
C GLN A 25 1.46 7.07 -10.73
N ARG A 26 2.45 7.66 -10.04
CA ARG A 26 2.29 8.82 -9.13
C ARG A 26 1.24 8.60 -8.03
N TRP A 27 1.15 7.39 -7.50
CA TRP A 27 0.28 7.10 -6.35
C TRP A 27 0.93 7.47 -5.02
N GLY A 28 2.25 7.55 -4.99
CA GLY A 28 3.03 8.01 -3.85
C GLY A 28 4.39 7.33 -3.77
N LEU A 29 5.13 7.63 -2.72
CA LEU A 29 6.43 7.04 -2.41
C LEU A 29 6.23 5.92 -1.40
N LEU A 30 6.22 4.68 -1.87
CA LEU A 30 6.03 3.50 -1.04
C LEU A 30 7.37 2.98 -0.55
N ASP A 31 7.48 2.76 0.76
CA ASP A 31 8.66 2.19 1.42
C ASP A 31 8.27 0.92 2.19
N ILE A 32 9.15 -0.09 2.17
CA ILE A 32 8.95 -1.37 2.84
C ILE A 32 9.74 -1.34 4.15
N VAL A 33 9.03 -1.07 5.25
CA VAL A 33 9.63 -0.89 6.58
C VAL A 33 9.96 -2.23 7.23
N GLU A 34 9.10 -3.23 7.01
CA GLU A 34 9.30 -4.57 7.54
C GLU A 34 8.85 -5.62 6.54
N SER A 35 9.69 -6.63 6.33
CA SER A 35 9.37 -7.80 5.53
C SER A 35 9.67 -9.10 6.28
N SER A 36 8.70 -9.55 7.08
CA SER A 36 8.74 -10.83 7.79
C SER A 36 7.88 -11.89 7.07
N HIS A 37 7.97 -13.15 7.48
CA HIS A 37 7.18 -14.23 6.87
C HIS A 37 5.67 -14.00 7.07
N ASP A 38 5.25 -13.71 8.30
CA ASP A 38 3.83 -13.56 8.67
C ASP A 38 3.32 -12.12 8.67
N ARG A 39 4.21 -11.13 8.60
CA ARG A 39 3.88 -9.71 8.70
C ARG A 39 4.71 -8.86 7.76
N MET A 40 4.07 -7.88 7.13
CA MET A 40 4.76 -6.82 6.39
C MET A 40 4.25 -5.44 6.82
N MET A 41 5.11 -4.44 6.75
CA MET A 41 4.75 -3.05 7.03
C MET A 41 5.23 -2.15 5.89
N PHE A 42 4.33 -1.29 5.43
CA PHE A 42 4.58 -0.33 4.36
C PHE A 42 4.29 1.09 4.85
N ASP A 43 5.20 2.01 4.57
CA ASP A 43 4.99 3.43 4.77
C ASP A 43 4.81 4.08 3.40
N LEU A 44 3.73 4.85 3.22
CA LEU A 44 3.44 5.58 2.00
C LEU A 44 3.48 7.07 2.27
N TYR A 45 4.35 7.77 1.56
CA TYR A 45 4.50 9.21 1.59
C TYR A 45 3.90 9.84 0.32
N GLU A 46 3.46 11.09 0.41
CA GLU A 46 2.85 11.82 -0.71
C GLU A 46 1.73 11.05 -1.43
N CYS A 47 0.93 10.32 -0.66
CA CYS A 47 -0.16 9.50 -1.16
C CYS A 47 -1.18 10.33 -1.96
N ILE A 48 -1.51 9.87 -3.16
CA ILE A 48 -2.44 10.55 -4.08
C ILE A 48 -3.82 10.78 -3.45
N SER A 49 -4.28 9.86 -2.59
CA SER A 49 -5.61 9.94 -1.98
C SER A 49 -5.68 10.85 -0.76
N CYS A 50 -4.58 11.12 -0.05
CA CYS A 50 -4.66 11.86 1.22
C CYS A 50 -3.70 13.04 1.38
N SER A 51 -2.65 13.13 0.55
CA SER A 51 -1.69 14.22 0.64
C SER A 51 -2.37 15.57 0.37
N GLY A 52 -2.30 16.48 1.35
CA GLY A 52 -2.94 17.80 1.26
C GLY A 52 -4.42 17.84 1.61
N LEU A 53 -5.02 16.73 2.05
CA LEU A 53 -6.36 16.76 2.65
C LEU A 53 -6.34 17.41 4.04
N LEU A 54 -7.52 17.91 4.43
CA LEU A 54 -7.80 18.29 5.80
C LEU A 54 -7.75 17.05 6.72
N ILE A 55 -7.59 17.28 8.02
CA ILE A 55 -7.71 16.21 9.01
C ILE A 55 -9.20 15.84 9.11
N LEU A 56 -9.53 14.59 8.80
CA LEU A 56 -10.89 14.04 8.76
C LEU A 56 -11.17 13.06 9.90
N ASP A 57 -10.17 12.76 10.74
CA ASP A 57 -10.22 11.77 11.82
C ASP A 57 -10.61 10.35 11.38
N VAL A 58 -10.46 10.06 10.08
CA VAL A 58 -10.69 8.74 9.48
C VAL A 58 -9.58 8.40 8.48
N PRO A 59 -9.17 7.12 8.36
CA PRO A 59 -8.33 6.67 7.26
C PRO A 59 -9.12 6.73 5.94
N VAL A 60 -8.48 7.17 4.87
CA VAL A 60 -9.12 7.38 3.55
C VAL A 60 -8.39 6.68 2.39
N CYS A 61 -7.25 6.02 2.65
CA CYS A 61 -6.43 5.38 1.63
C CYS A 61 -6.90 3.95 1.30
N ASP A 62 -8.19 3.80 1.03
CA ASP A 62 -8.81 2.51 0.70
C ASP A 62 -8.34 1.97 -0.65
N PHE A 63 -8.02 2.86 -1.60
CA PHE A 63 -7.50 2.47 -2.90
C PHE A 63 -6.14 1.78 -2.76
N GLU A 64 -5.19 2.42 -2.08
CA GLU A 64 -3.85 1.91 -1.84
C GLU A 64 -3.88 0.63 -1.02
N ARG A 65 -4.75 0.58 0.01
CA ARG A 65 -5.01 -0.63 0.79
C ARG A 65 -5.45 -1.81 -0.09
N GLY A 66 -6.37 -1.56 -1.02
CA GLY A 66 -6.86 -2.59 -1.95
C GLY A 66 -5.81 -3.04 -2.95
N VAL A 67 -5.02 -2.10 -3.49
CA VAL A 67 -3.89 -2.38 -4.39
C VAL A 67 -2.86 -3.28 -3.68
N LEU A 68 -2.38 -2.87 -2.51
CA LEU A 68 -1.40 -3.63 -1.73
C LEU A 68 -1.94 -5.02 -1.37
N SER A 69 -3.20 -5.11 -0.93
CA SER A 69 -3.79 -6.40 -0.56
C SER A 69 -3.81 -7.38 -1.73
N SER A 70 -4.29 -6.93 -2.90
CA SER A 70 -4.38 -7.79 -4.09
C SER A 70 -3.01 -8.16 -4.68
N LEU A 71 -2.04 -7.23 -4.67
CA LEU A 71 -0.66 -7.54 -5.09
C LEU A 71 -0.02 -8.58 -4.18
N LEU A 72 -0.13 -8.42 -2.86
CA LEU A 72 0.47 -9.34 -1.90
C LEU A 72 -0.22 -10.70 -1.87
N GLU A 73 -1.52 -10.74 -2.20
CA GLU A 73 -2.26 -12.01 -2.34
C GLU A 73 -1.80 -12.79 -3.57
N PHE A 74 -1.46 -12.10 -4.66
CA PHE A 74 -0.92 -12.73 -5.86
C PHE A 74 0.55 -13.14 -5.71
N LEU A 75 1.36 -12.31 -5.06
CA LEU A 75 2.80 -12.55 -4.89
C LEU A 75 3.15 -13.52 -3.76
N LYS A 76 2.29 -13.63 -2.74
CA LYS A 76 2.60 -14.36 -1.51
C LYS A 76 1.45 -15.27 -1.09
N ASP A 77 0.49 -14.75 -0.35
CA ASP A 77 -0.62 -15.49 0.24
C ASP A 77 -1.75 -14.53 0.63
N ARG A 78 -2.91 -15.11 0.99
CA ARG A 78 -4.02 -14.32 1.52
C ARG A 78 -3.56 -13.47 2.69
N ASN A 79 -4.01 -12.24 2.68
CA ASN A 79 -3.57 -11.25 3.64
C ASN A 79 -4.70 -10.34 4.09
N ARG A 80 -4.44 -9.65 5.19
CA ARG A 80 -5.27 -8.57 5.69
C ARG A 80 -4.43 -7.32 5.83
N VAL A 81 -4.76 -6.30 5.05
CA VAL A 81 -4.13 -4.98 5.13
C VAL A 81 -4.96 -4.05 6.01
N LYS A 82 -4.33 -3.46 7.02
CA LYS A 82 -4.91 -2.42 7.88
C LYS A 82 -4.12 -1.13 7.77
N GLU A 83 -4.81 -0.03 7.58
CA GLU A 83 -4.23 1.31 7.69
C GLU A 83 -4.23 1.71 9.17
N VAL A 84 -3.03 2.02 9.71
CA VAL A 84 -2.82 2.34 11.12
C VAL A 84 -2.50 3.82 11.31
N GLU A 85 -1.75 4.41 10.37
CA GLU A 85 -1.45 5.84 10.33
C GLU A 85 -1.96 6.36 8.98
N CYS A 86 -2.46 7.60 8.94
CA CYS A 86 -2.92 8.28 7.72
C CYS A 86 -2.67 9.78 7.82
N TRP A 87 -2.48 10.45 6.68
CA TRP A 87 -2.47 11.92 6.64
C TRP A 87 -3.76 12.54 7.17
N ALA A 88 -4.91 11.96 6.78
CA ALA A 88 -6.22 12.42 7.23
C ALA A 88 -6.46 12.23 8.74
N LEU A 89 -5.61 11.46 9.42
CA LEU A 89 -5.59 11.29 10.89
C LEU A 89 -4.60 12.26 11.57
N GLY A 90 -3.91 13.12 10.82
CA GLY A 90 -2.91 14.05 11.34
C GLY A 90 -1.47 13.50 11.37
N HIS A 91 -1.20 12.34 10.75
CA HIS A 91 0.16 11.83 10.61
C HIS A 91 0.84 12.36 9.34
N VAL A 92 2.17 12.26 9.28
CA VAL A 92 2.95 12.70 8.09
C VAL A 92 2.98 11.68 6.96
N ARG A 93 2.51 10.46 7.22
CA ARG A 93 2.58 9.31 6.31
C ARG A 93 1.39 8.37 6.53
N CYS A 94 1.11 7.55 5.53
CA CYS A 94 0.16 6.45 5.67
C CYS A 94 0.90 5.15 5.96
N ARG A 95 0.53 4.46 7.04
CA ARG A 95 1.15 3.19 7.42
C ARG A 95 0.18 2.05 7.23
N PHE A 96 0.58 1.08 6.44
CA PHE A 96 -0.16 -0.15 6.20
C PHE A 96 0.52 -1.32 6.89
N VAL A 97 -0.20 -1.99 7.77
CA VAL A 97 0.22 -3.25 8.39
C VAL A 97 -0.50 -4.39 7.70
N VAL A 98 0.29 -5.33 7.18
CA VAL A 98 -0.19 -6.52 6.49
C VAL A 98 0.09 -7.73 7.36
N SER A 99 -0.93 -8.54 7.57
CA SER A 99 -0.80 -9.86 8.22
C SER A 99 -1.22 -10.93 7.23
N PHE A 100 -0.36 -11.92 7.02
CA PHE A 100 -0.65 -13.08 6.16
C PHE A 100 -1.40 -14.15 6.98
N THR A 101 -2.23 -14.96 6.33
CA THR A 101 -3.04 -16.01 6.96
C THR A 101 -3.04 -17.28 6.14
#